data_AF-A0A6B2LFS6-F1
#
_entry.id   AF-A0A6B2LFS6-F1
#
_cell.length_a   1.000
_cell.length_b   1.000
_cell.length_c   1.000
_cell.angle_alpha   90.00
_cell.angle_beta   90.00
_cell.angle_gamma   90.00
#
_symmetry.space_group_name_H-M   'P 1'
#
loop_
_entity.id
_entity.type
_entity.pdbx_description
1 polymer ?
#
loop_
_entity_poly.entity_id
_entity_poly.type
_entity_poly.pdbx_seq_one_letter_code
_entity_poly.pdbx_strand_id
1 'polypeptide(L)'
;MLDILDTAQYEEFTSLRDQYMRTSQSFIILFSIDSRTSFDSLRDYRETIMRVRDQEKFPVVLCGNKSDLEGDRLVTDWEAEELARSWGCPYVKTSAKTRLNVDEVFFEIVREIKKEQALLGAGKKGKKKEVKKEKKVKKEEVEEKEEKSLPERQYEAKKALLKDLLKDGVISSSLFEEYNQRNKAALGIHH
;
A
#
# COMPACT_ATOMS: atom_id res chain seq x y z
N MET A 1 14.38 5.39 4.08
CA MET A 1 13.82 5.65 5.42
C MET A 1 12.37 6.05 5.23
N LEU A 2 11.44 5.44 5.97
CA LEU A 2 10.02 5.80 5.96
C LEU A 2 9.72 6.64 7.20
N ASP A 3 9.32 7.89 7.00
CA ASP A 3 8.90 8.80 8.08
C ASP A 3 7.37 8.92 8.07
N ILE A 4 6.75 8.70 9.24
CA ILE A 4 5.30 8.71 9.40
C ILE A 4 4.91 9.89 10.29
N LEU A 5 3.94 10.67 9.84
CA LEU A 5 3.38 11.80 10.58
C LEU A 5 1.93 11.49 10.96
N ASP A 6 1.60 11.62 12.24
CA ASP A 6 0.21 11.61 12.71
C ASP A 6 -0.34 13.05 12.71
N THR A 7 -1.50 13.25 12.07
CA THR A 7 -2.10 14.57 11.86
C THR A 7 -2.95 15.05 13.03
N ALA A 8 -3.36 14.15 13.94
CA ALA A 8 -4.23 14.48 15.08
C ALA A 8 -3.60 15.53 16.02
N GLN A 9 -2.27 15.59 16.06
CA GLN A 9 -1.51 16.54 16.90
C GLN A 9 -1.44 17.97 16.34
N TYR A 10 -1.97 18.21 15.13
CA TYR A 10 -1.81 19.47 14.39
C TYR A 10 -3.12 20.08 13.90
N GLU A 11 -4.28 19.64 14.41
CA GLU A 11 -5.58 20.18 13.98
C GLU A 11 -5.72 21.69 14.23
N GLU A 12 -5.10 22.20 15.29
CA GLU A 12 -5.11 23.62 15.67
C GLU A 12 -4.10 24.48 14.88
N PHE A 13 -3.09 23.86 14.24
CA PHE A 13 -2.02 24.55 13.52
C PHE A 13 -2.11 24.29 12.02
N THR A 14 -3.12 24.91 11.40
CA THR A 14 -3.44 24.75 9.97
C THR A 14 -2.24 24.98 9.04
N SER A 15 -1.40 25.97 9.31
CA SER A 15 -0.20 26.26 8.50
C SER A 15 0.84 25.15 8.52
N LEU A 16 1.07 24.53 9.69
CA LEU A 16 2.04 23.45 9.84
C LEU A 16 1.52 22.16 9.20
N ARG A 17 0.23 21.86 9.41
CA ARG A 17 -0.46 20.76 8.74
C ARG A 17 -0.36 20.88 7.22
N ASP A 18 -0.64 22.06 6.69
CA ASP A 18 -0.59 22.32 5.25
C ASP A 18 0.84 22.19 4.70
N GLN A 19 1.86 22.63 5.46
CA GLN A 19 3.26 22.42 5.09
C GLN A 19 3.58 20.92 4.99
N TYR A 20 3.19 20.12 5.98
CA TYR A 20 3.43 18.68 5.95
C TYR A 20 2.68 17.98 4.83
N MET A 21 1.41 18.34 4.60
CA MET A 21 0.67 17.83 3.45
C MET A 21 1.43 18.14 2.15
N ARG A 22 1.91 19.38 1.98
CA ARG A 22 2.63 19.80 0.78
C ARG A 22 3.93 19.01 0.53
N THR A 23 4.68 18.69 1.59
CA THR A 23 5.96 17.97 1.46
C THR A 23 5.83 16.46 1.51
N SER A 24 4.70 15.91 1.97
CA SER A 24 4.47 14.47 2.07
C SER A 24 4.51 13.81 0.70
N GLN A 25 5.08 12.60 0.61
CA GLN A 25 5.12 11.86 -0.66
C GLN A 25 3.83 11.08 -0.92
N SER A 26 3.05 10.80 0.13
CA SER A 26 1.89 9.92 0.07
C SER A 26 0.99 10.10 1.28
N PHE A 27 -0.25 9.62 1.19
CA PHE A 27 -1.22 9.71 2.29
C PHE A 27 -1.92 8.37 2.56
N ILE A 28 -2.11 8.05 3.83
CA ILE A 28 -3.08 7.05 4.25
C ILE A 28 -4.30 7.82 4.73
N ILE A 29 -5.44 7.64 4.07
CA ILE A 29 -6.70 8.24 4.51
C ILE A 29 -7.50 7.16 5.23
N LEU A 30 -7.76 7.37 6.51
CA LEU A 30 -8.39 6.39 7.38
C LEU A 30 -9.84 6.76 7.70
N PHE A 31 -10.69 5.76 7.74
CA PHE A 31 -12.00 5.81 8.42
C PHE A 31 -12.12 4.61 9.36
N SER A 32 -13.17 4.60 10.16
CA SER A 32 -13.50 3.48 11.05
C SER A 32 -14.75 2.77 10.57
N ILE A 33 -14.72 1.43 10.48
CA ILE A 33 -15.86 0.67 9.93
C ILE A 33 -17.15 0.78 10.77
N ASP A 34 -17.01 1.11 12.06
CA ASP A 34 -18.07 1.35 13.04
C ASP A 34 -18.58 2.80 13.05
N SER A 35 -18.11 3.65 12.13
CA SER A 35 -18.46 5.08 12.11
C SER A 35 -18.75 5.57 10.70
N ARG A 36 -20.04 5.68 10.36
CA ARG A 36 -20.49 6.22 9.07
C ARG A 36 -20.00 7.65 8.84
N THR A 37 -20.05 8.49 9.87
CA THR A 37 -19.57 9.88 9.79
C THR A 37 -18.11 9.97 9.40
N SER A 38 -17.25 9.08 9.93
CA SER A 38 -15.82 9.05 9.54
C SER A 38 -15.62 8.70 8.06
N PHE A 39 -16.49 7.86 7.49
CA PHE A 39 -16.46 7.51 6.08
C PHE A 39 -16.96 8.64 5.19
N ASP A 40 -18.04 9.32 5.58
CA ASP A 40 -18.58 10.43 4.80
C ASP A 40 -17.58 11.61 4.70
N SER A 41 -16.79 11.86 5.76
CA SER A 41 -15.75 12.90 5.78
C SER A 41 -14.52 12.60 4.91
N LEU A 42 -14.34 11.37 4.40
CA LEU A 42 -13.18 10.98 3.59
C LEU A 42 -12.98 11.87 2.36
N ARG A 43 -14.08 12.28 1.73
CA ARG A 43 -14.05 13.15 0.54
C ARG A 43 -13.47 14.52 0.87
N ASP A 44 -13.89 15.10 1.99
CA ASP A 44 -13.40 16.41 2.43
C ASP A 44 -11.89 16.39 2.74
N TYR A 45 -11.41 15.31 3.36
CA TYR A 45 -9.97 15.11 3.58
C TYR A 45 -9.20 15.02 2.26
N ARG A 46 -9.70 14.24 1.30
CA ARG A 46 -9.06 14.12 -0.01
C ARG A 46 -9.03 15.45 -0.75
N GLU A 47 -10.14 16.19 -0.78
CA GLU A 47 -10.22 17.52 -1.41
C GLU A 47 -9.27 18.53 -0.76
N THR A 48 -9.15 18.49 0.56
CA THR A 48 -8.20 19.33 1.30
C THR A 48 -6.76 19.03 0.88
N ILE A 49 -6.39 17.75 0.79
CA ILE A 49 -5.07 17.34 0.34
C ILE A 49 -4.83 17.80 -1.10
N MET A 50 -5.78 17.58 -2.03
CA MET A 50 -5.68 18.01 -3.43
C MET A 50 -5.43 19.51 -3.53
N ARG A 51 -6.14 20.32 -2.74
CA ARG A 51 -6.01 21.77 -2.70
C ARG A 51 -4.66 22.22 -2.17
N VAL A 52 -4.18 21.65 -1.07
CA VAL A 52 -2.89 22.01 -0.46
C VAL A 52 -1.71 21.58 -1.35
N ARG A 53 -1.87 20.47 -2.07
CA ARG A 53 -0.88 19.91 -2.99
C ARG A 53 -0.88 20.56 -4.37
N ASP A 54 -1.97 21.22 -4.74
CA ASP A 54 -2.22 21.69 -6.10
C ASP A 54 -2.08 20.55 -7.14
N GLN A 55 -2.60 19.37 -6.80
CA GLN A 55 -2.50 18.14 -7.59
C GLN A 55 -3.77 17.30 -7.50
N GLU A 56 -4.27 16.83 -8.64
CA GLU A 56 -5.44 15.94 -8.68
C GLU A 56 -5.11 14.48 -8.33
N LYS A 57 -3.86 14.08 -8.53
CA LYS A 57 -3.38 12.72 -8.28
C LYS A 57 -2.15 12.77 -7.39
N PHE A 58 -2.14 11.90 -6.40
CA PHE A 58 -1.03 11.66 -5.48
C PHE A 58 -1.16 10.23 -4.94
N PRO A 59 -0.06 9.62 -4.45
CA PRO A 59 -0.10 8.28 -3.86
C PRO A 59 -0.97 8.29 -2.62
N VAL A 60 -2.00 7.47 -2.62
CA VAL A 60 -2.95 7.36 -1.51
C VAL A 60 -3.35 5.92 -1.32
N VAL A 61 -3.58 5.52 -0.07
CA VAL A 61 -4.22 4.26 0.29
C VAL A 61 -5.42 4.58 1.17
N LEU A 62 -6.58 4.03 0.82
CA LEU A 62 -7.77 4.10 1.67
C LEU A 62 -7.70 2.99 2.71
N CYS A 63 -7.95 3.32 3.97
CA CYS A 63 -7.83 2.37 5.07
C CYS A 63 -9.11 2.34 5.92
N GLY A 64 -9.73 1.16 6.00
CA GLY A 64 -10.86 0.90 6.90
C GLY A 64 -10.36 0.28 8.19
N ASN A 65 -10.25 1.08 9.25
CA ASN A 65 -9.73 0.64 10.55
C ASN A 65 -10.83 0.05 11.44
N LYS A 66 -10.41 -0.59 12.53
CA LYS A 66 -11.25 -1.30 13.50
C LYS A 66 -12.04 -2.47 12.88
N SER A 67 -11.44 -3.17 11.92
CA SER A 67 -12.03 -4.38 11.33
C SER A 67 -12.32 -5.52 12.33
N ASP A 68 -11.85 -5.42 13.56
CA ASP A 68 -12.24 -6.31 14.65
C ASP A 68 -13.67 -6.06 15.18
N LEU A 69 -14.30 -4.93 14.83
CA LEU A 69 -15.66 -4.54 15.22
C LEU A 69 -16.69 -4.87 14.14
N GLU A 70 -16.61 -6.07 13.55
CA GLU A 70 -17.49 -6.48 12.45
C GLU A 70 -18.98 -6.45 12.83
N GLY A 71 -19.31 -6.73 14.10
CA GLY A 71 -20.68 -6.71 14.61
C GLY A 71 -21.31 -5.31 14.68
N ASP A 72 -20.49 -4.26 14.79
CA ASP A 72 -20.90 -2.86 14.89
C ASP A 72 -20.71 -2.10 13.57
N ARG A 73 -20.50 -2.83 12.46
CA ARG A 73 -20.20 -2.26 11.16
C ARG A 73 -21.33 -1.35 10.67
N LEU A 74 -20.98 -0.10 10.36
CA LEU A 74 -21.84 0.89 9.71
C LEU A 74 -21.42 1.19 8.26
N VAL A 75 -20.24 0.72 7.86
CA VAL A 75 -19.68 0.90 6.51
C VAL A 75 -19.33 -0.47 5.93
N THR A 76 -20.02 -0.88 4.87
CA THR A 76 -19.82 -2.11 4.11
C THR A 76 -18.47 -2.13 3.40
N ASP A 77 -17.96 -3.32 3.12
CA ASP A 77 -16.73 -3.45 2.33
C ASP A 77 -16.94 -2.97 0.89
N TRP A 78 -18.13 -3.21 0.32
CA TRP A 78 -18.46 -2.80 -1.04
C TRP A 78 -18.41 -1.29 -1.23
N GLU A 79 -18.97 -0.49 -0.31
CA GLU A 79 -18.96 0.97 -0.47
C GLU A 79 -17.54 1.55 -0.33
N ALA A 80 -16.70 0.97 0.53
CA ALA A 80 -15.31 1.37 0.69
C ALA A 80 -14.46 0.98 -0.54
N GLU A 81 -14.66 -0.22 -1.08
CA GLU A 81 -14.03 -0.66 -2.32
C GLU A 81 -14.42 0.22 -3.52
N GLU A 82 -15.70 0.57 -3.62
CA GLU A 82 -16.20 1.43 -4.69
C GLU A 82 -15.63 2.85 -4.60
N LEU A 83 -15.50 3.39 -3.38
CA LEU A 83 -14.84 4.67 -3.15
C LEU A 83 -13.36 4.61 -3.55
N ALA A 84 -12.62 3.59 -3.10
CA ALA A 84 -11.21 3.42 -3.45
C ALA A 84 -11.00 3.27 -4.96
N ARG A 85 -11.89 2.51 -5.64
CA ARG A 85 -11.90 2.37 -7.10
C ARG A 85 -12.13 3.71 -7.80
N SER A 86 -13.06 4.53 -7.30
CA SER A 86 -13.30 5.88 -7.83
C SER A 86 -12.11 6.81 -7.65
N TRP A 87 -11.30 6.59 -6.61
CA TRP A 87 -10.08 7.34 -6.34
C TRP A 87 -8.87 6.79 -7.09
N GLY A 88 -8.96 5.55 -7.60
CA GLY A 88 -7.88 4.86 -8.27
C GLY A 88 -6.79 4.37 -7.30
N CYS A 89 -7.16 4.08 -6.05
CA CYS A 89 -6.23 3.68 -5.00
C CYS A 89 -6.56 2.30 -4.40
N PRO A 90 -5.61 1.66 -3.70
CA PRO A 90 -5.87 0.46 -2.91
C PRO A 90 -6.76 0.75 -1.70
N TYR A 91 -7.59 -0.23 -1.33
CA TYR A 91 -8.31 -0.27 -0.06
C TYR A 91 -7.73 -1.38 0.82
N VAL A 92 -7.38 -1.06 2.07
CA VAL A 92 -6.87 -2.02 3.04
C VAL A 92 -7.71 -1.96 4.32
N LYS A 93 -8.25 -3.11 4.74
CA LYS A 93 -8.89 -3.25 6.05
C LYS A 93 -7.85 -3.52 7.11
N THR A 94 -7.86 -2.74 8.19
CA THR A 94 -6.90 -2.87 9.28
C THR A 94 -7.57 -2.98 10.63
N SER A 95 -6.85 -3.52 11.60
CA SER A 95 -7.21 -3.42 13.01
C SER A 95 -5.95 -3.09 13.78
N ALA A 96 -5.84 -1.85 14.25
CA ALA A 96 -4.74 -1.44 15.12
C ALA A 96 -4.68 -2.30 16.40
N LYS A 97 -5.84 -2.73 16.92
CA LYS A 97 -5.97 -3.56 18.13
C LYS A 97 -5.34 -4.94 17.96
N THR A 98 -5.63 -5.61 16.85
CA THR A 98 -5.12 -6.97 16.56
C THR A 98 -3.85 -6.96 15.72
N ARG A 99 -3.39 -5.77 15.31
CA ARG A 99 -2.32 -5.53 14.32
C ARG A 99 -2.60 -6.12 12.94
N LEU A 100 -3.85 -6.44 12.63
CA LEU A 100 -4.23 -6.97 11.32
C LEU A 100 -3.96 -5.92 10.23
N ASN A 101 -3.18 -6.31 9.22
CA ASN A 101 -2.83 -5.52 8.03
C ASN A 101 -2.20 -4.14 8.29
N VAL A 102 -1.76 -3.86 9.51
CA VAL A 102 -1.06 -2.60 9.83
C VAL A 102 0.22 -2.50 9.01
N ASP A 103 1.01 -3.56 8.90
CA ASP A 103 2.20 -3.53 8.04
C ASP A 103 1.85 -3.47 6.55
N GLU A 104 0.74 -4.11 6.13
CA GLU A 104 0.33 -4.12 4.73
C GLU A 104 -0.01 -2.73 4.22
N VAL A 105 -0.70 -1.90 5.01
CA VAL A 105 -1.02 -0.53 4.58
C VAL A 105 0.24 0.29 4.33
N PHE A 106 1.31 0.09 5.12
CA PHE A 106 2.61 0.73 4.89
C PHE A 106 3.36 0.14 3.70
N PHE A 107 3.17 -1.13 3.36
CA PHE A 107 3.75 -1.67 2.11
C PHE A 107 3.01 -1.15 0.88
N GLU A 108 1.69 -1.04 0.93
CA GLU A 108 0.90 -0.50 -0.19
C GLU A 108 1.22 0.96 -0.46
N ILE A 109 1.41 1.78 0.58
CA ILE A 109 1.75 3.19 0.36
C ILE A 109 3.10 3.35 -0.34
N VAL A 110 4.09 2.50 -0.01
CA VAL A 110 5.38 2.53 -0.70
C VAL A 110 5.27 2.05 -2.14
N ARG A 111 4.41 1.05 -2.43
CA ARG A 111 4.15 0.63 -3.81
C ARG A 111 3.54 1.76 -4.63
N GLU A 112 2.58 2.50 -4.08
CA GLU A 112 1.97 3.63 -4.78
C GLU A 112 2.96 4.79 -5.00
N ILE A 113 3.86 5.08 -4.04
CA ILE A 113 4.95 6.05 -4.25
C ILE A 113 5.85 5.63 -5.42
N LYS A 114 6.28 4.36 -5.45
CA LYS A 114 7.15 3.85 -6.53
C LYS A 114 6.47 3.89 -7.88
N LYS A 115 5.17 3.57 -7.93
CA LYS A 115 4.34 3.62 -9.14
C LYS A 115 4.25 5.05 -9.68
N GLU A 116 4.02 6.05 -8.81
CA GLU A 116 4.04 7.46 -9.22
C GLU A 116 5.41 7.88 -9.77
N GLN A 117 6.50 7.53 -9.07
CA GLN A 117 7.86 7.84 -9.52
C GLN A 117 8.18 7.21 -10.89
N ALA A 118 7.72 5.97 -11.12
CA ALA A 118 7.89 5.29 -12.41
C ALA A 118 7.12 6.01 -13.54
N LEU A 119 5.91 6.49 -13.27
CA LEU A 119 5.11 7.26 -14.23
C LEU A 119 5.78 8.60 -14.59
N LEU A 120 6.30 9.32 -13.58
CA LEU A 120 7.03 10.57 -13.80
C LEU A 120 8.38 10.35 -14.52
N GLY A 121 9.06 9.24 -14.23
CA GLY A 121 10.33 8.86 -14.86
C GLY A 121 10.18 8.36 -16.31
N ALA A 122 9.05 7.75 -16.66
CA ALA A 122 8.77 7.23 -17.99
C ALA A 122 8.61 8.35 -19.05
N GLY A 123 8.28 9.58 -18.65
CA GLY A 123 8.15 10.73 -19.55
C GLY A 123 9.46 11.21 -20.21
N LYS A 124 10.64 10.78 -19.73
CA LYS A 124 11.96 11.19 -20.27
C LYS A 124 12.62 10.18 -21.21
N LYS A 125 12.05 8.98 -21.42
CA LYS A 125 12.61 7.95 -22.31
C LYS A 125 11.54 7.45 -23.27
N GLY A 126 11.29 8.20 -24.35
CA GLY A 126 10.21 7.87 -25.28
C GLY A 126 10.34 8.43 -26.71
N LYS A 127 11.53 8.43 -27.31
CA LYS A 127 11.66 8.37 -28.78
C LYS A 127 12.63 7.25 -29.18
N LYS A 128 12.09 6.31 -29.96
CA LYS A 128 12.69 5.15 -30.64
C LYS A 128 13.09 3.95 -29.75
N LYS A 129 12.34 2.85 -29.86
CA LYS A 129 12.59 1.84 -30.90
C LYS A 129 11.44 0.82 -30.97
N GLU A 130 10.97 0.64 -32.18
CA GLU A 130 10.06 -0.41 -32.61
C GLU A 130 10.89 -1.62 -33.09
N VAL A 131 10.31 -2.82 -32.90
CA VAL A 131 10.56 -4.14 -33.53
C VAL A 131 11.88 -4.88 -33.24
N LYS A 132 11.80 -6.02 -32.54
CA LYS A 132 11.67 -7.37 -33.15
C LYS A 132 11.59 -8.49 -32.10
N LYS A 133 10.50 -9.27 -32.18
CA LYS A 133 10.34 -10.59 -31.58
C LYS A 133 11.30 -11.56 -32.28
N GLU A 134 12.15 -12.23 -31.52
CA GLU A 134 12.70 -13.53 -31.91
C GLU A 134 12.43 -14.54 -30.80
N LYS A 135 11.63 -15.55 -31.16
CA LYS A 135 11.36 -16.73 -30.34
C LYS A 135 12.64 -17.56 -30.26
N LYS A 136 13.17 -17.74 -29.05
CA LYS A 136 14.16 -18.79 -28.78
C LYS A 136 13.47 -19.87 -27.96
N VAL A 137 13.05 -20.93 -28.64
CA VAL A 137 12.57 -22.16 -28.02
C VAL A 137 13.78 -22.78 -27.30
N LYS A 138 13.82 -22.67 -25.97
CA LYS A 138 14.65 -23.54 -25.14
C LYS A 138 13.81 -24.76 -24.81
N LYS A 139 14.37 -25.94 -25.06
CA LYS A 139 13.82 -27.21 -24.57
C LYS A 139 13.70 -27.10 -23.05
N GLU A 140 12.46 -27.12 -22.57
CA GLU A 140 12.15 -27.26 -21.17
C GLU A 140 12.36 -28.73 -20.80
N GLU A 141 13.36 -29.00 -19.98
CA GLU A 141 13.29 -30.15 -19.07
C GLU A 141 12.14 -29.84 -18.13
N VAL A 142 11.09 -30.65 -18.19
CA VAL A 142 9.94 -30.57 -17.29
C VAL A 142 10.40 -31.12 -15.94
N GLU A 143 11.06 -30.27 -15.15
CA GLU A 143 11.02 -30.41 -13.71
C GLU A 143 9.58 -30.12 -13.29
N GLU A 144 8.90 -31.15 -12.82
CA GLU A 144 7.60 -31.07 -12.17
C GLU A 144 7.74 -30.20 -10.91
N LYS A 145 7.66 -28.87 -11.08
CA LYS A 145 7.70 -27.93 -9.97
C LYS A 145 6.39 -28.10 -9.21
N GLU A 146 6.48 -28.66 -8.00
CA GLU A 146 5.38 -28.70 -7.05
C GLU A 146 4.65 -27.37 -7.05
N GLU A 147 3.34 -27.43 -7.34
CA GLU A 147 2.52 -26.24 -7.47
C GLU A 147 2.38 -25.59 -6.09
N LYS A 148 3.19 -24.55 -5.82
CA LYS A 148 3.16 -23.81 -4.56
C LYS A 148 1.73 -23.37 -4.24
N SER A 149 1.32 -23.63 -3.01
CA SER A 149 -0.01 -23.29 -2.51
C SER A 149 -0.26 -21.77 -2.58
N LEU A 150 -1.52 -21.36 -2.67
CA LEU A 150 -1.89 -19.93 -2.72
C LEU A 150 -1.26 -19.11 -1.56
N PRO A 151 -1.25 -19.60 -0.30
CA PRO A 151 -0.57 -18.92 0.80
C PRO A 151 0.95 -18.77 0.60
N GLU A 152 1.63 -19.79 0.06
CA GLU A 152 3.06 -19.72 -0.23
C GLU A 152 3.38 -18.73 -1.35
N ARG A 153 2.55 -18.67 -2.40
CA ARG A 153 2.70 -17.69 -3.48
C ARG A 153 2.56 -16.26 -2.94
N GLN A 154 1.57 -16.02 -2.08
CA GLN A 154 1.37 -14.71 -1.43
C GLN A 154 2.56 -14.33 -0.55
N TYR A 155 3.07 -15.28 0.24
CA TYR A 155 4.26 -15.08 1.07
C TYR A 155 5.50 -14.75 0.23
N GLU A 156 5.78 -15.50 -0.84
CA GLU A 156 6.96 -15.27 -1.69
C GLU A 156 6.86 -13.92 -2.43
N ALA A 157 5.67 -13.56 -2.92
CA ALA A 157 5.44 -12.27 -3.56
C ALA A 157 5.70 -11.10 -2.58
N LYS A 158 5.16 -11.20 -1.36
CA LYS A 158 5.34 -10.19 -0.33
C LYS A 158 6.79 -10.15 0.16
N LYS A 159 7.46 -11.29 0.33
CA LYS A 159 8.89 -11.37 0.67
C LYS A 159 9.77 -10.73 -0.40
N ALA A 160 9.50 -10.95 -1.68
CA ALA A 160 10.25 -10.34 -2.78
C ALA A 160 10.15 -8.81 -2.72
N LEU A 161 8.94 -8.29 -2.50
CA LEU A 161 8.72 -6.86 -2.31
C LEU A 161 9.51 -6.32 -1.10
N LEU A 162 9.40 -6.97 0.06
CA LEU A 162 10.11 -6.51 1.26
C LEU A 162 11.61 -6.51 1.06
N LYS A 163 12.14 -7.49 0.31
CA LYS A 163 13.55 -7.53 -0.05
C LYS A 163 13.96 -6.32 -0.91
N ASP A 164 13.11 -5.89 -1.82
CA ASP A 164 13.38 -4.69 -2.62
C ASP A 164 13.24 -3.41 -1.78
N LEU A 165 12.26 -3.34 -0.87
CA LEU A 165 12.14 -2.23 0.10
C LEU A 165 13.34 -2.14 1.04
N LEU A 166 13.90 -3.27 1.43
CA LEU A 166 15.11 -3.34 2.25
C LEU A 166 16.32 -2.82 1.48
N LYS A 167 16.50 -3.22 0.21
CA LYS A 167 17.58 -2.70 -0.65
C LYS A 167 17.50 -1.19 -0.84
N ASP A 168 16.28 -0.68 -0.99
CA ASP A 168 16.02 0.75 -1.15
C ASP A 168 16.11 1.52 0.18
N GLY A 169 16.43 0.85 1.29
CA GLY A 169 16.57 1.43 2.62
C GLY A 169 15.25 1.98 3.17
N VAL A 170 14.10 1.55 2.64
CA VAL A 170 12.78 2.00 3.09
C VAL A 170 12.42 1.33 4.42
N ILE A 171 12.74 0.04 4.56
CA ILE A 171 12.48 -0.75 5.76
C ILE A 171 13.78 -1.25 6.40
N SER A 172 13.75 -1.59 7.69
CA SER A 172 14.89 -2.17 8.39
C SER A 172 15.08 -3.67 8.08
N SER A 173 16.29 -4.17 8.26
CA SER A 173 16.58 -5.60 8.20
C SER A 173 15.80 -6.40 9.24
N SER A 174 15.60 -5.83 10.43
CA SER A 174 14.81 -6.45 11.50
C SER A 174 13.35 -6.68 11.10
N LEU A 175 12.70 -5.71 10.43
CA LEU A 175 11.33 -5.85 9.96
C LEU A 175 11.21 -6.94 8.88
N PHE A 176 12.20 -7.00 7.97
CA PHE A 176 12.26 -8.05 6.96
C PHE A 176 12.42 -9.45 7.59
N GLU A 177 13.30 -9.57 8.58
CA GLU A 177 13.56 -10.83 9.29
C GLU A 177 12.36 -11.29 10.13
N GLU A 178 11.70 -10.39 10.85
CA GLU A 178 10.48 -10.68 11.62
C GLU A 178 9.36 -11.21 10.71
N TYR A 179 9.12 -10.56 9.56
CA TYR A 179 8.16 -11.03 8.58
C TYR A 179 8.50 -12.45 8.10
N ASN A 180 9.76 -12.68 7.74
CA ASN A 180 10.23 -13.95 7.21
C ASN A 180 10.14 -15.08 8.26
N GLN A 181 10.48 -14.80 9.53
CA GLN A 181 10.34 -15.76 10.63
C GLN A 181 8.88 -16.11 10.91
N ARG A 182 8.02 -15.10 11.05
CA ARG A 182 6.60 -15.30 11.39
C ARG A 182 5.87 -16.11 10.32
N ASN A 183 6.11 -15.80 9.04
CA ASN A 183 5.40 -16.45 7.95
C ASN A 183 5.99 -17.83 7.59
N LYS A 184 7.29 -18.06 7.76
CA LYS A 184 7.85 -19.43 7.68
C LYS A 184 7.26 -20.35 8.73
N ALA A 185 7.16 -19.89 9.98
CA ALA A 185 6.55 -20.66 11.06
C ALA A 185 5.07 -20.98 10.78
N ALA A 186 4.32 -20.01 10.27
CA ALA A 186 2.90 -20.20 9.92
C ALA A 186 2.67 -21.16 8.73
N LEU A 187 3.62 -21.24 7.79
CA LEU A 187 3.55 -22.12 6.62
C LEU A 187 4.19 -23.50 6.86
N GLY A 188 4.76 -23.76 8.03
CA GLY A 188 5.43 -25.03 8.34
C GLY A 188 6.68 -25.30 7.50
N ILE A 189 7.24 -24.28 6.84
CA ILE A 189 8.42 -24.40 5.97
C ILE A 189 9.67 -24.45 6.87
N HIS A 190 10.07 -25.66 7.26
CA HIS A 190 11.35 -25.92 7.89
C HIS A 190 12.46 -26.07 6.83
N HIS A 191 13.63 -25.51 7.11
CA HIS A 191 14.79 -25.51 6.21
C HIS A 191 15.46 -26.87 6.12
#